data_AF-A0A0I9R3D9-F1
#
_entry.id   AF-A0A0I9R3D9-F1
#
_cell.length_a   1.000
_cell.length_b   1.000
_cell.length_c   1.000
_cell.angle_alpha   90.00
_cell.angle_beta   90.00
_cell.angle_gamma   90.00
#
_symmetry.space_group_name_H-M   'P 1'
#
loop_
_entity.id
_entity.type
_entity.pdbx_description
1 polymer ?
#
loop_
_entity_poly.entity_id
_entity_poly.type
_entity_poly.pdbx_seq_one_letter_code
_entity_poly.pdbx_strand_id
1 'polypeptide(L)'
;MLEDEAADSLTENKEARAKKLWQMADAVCFDVDSTLCTCEMIDEFAKYLHCYEVVRFTEGTMNGEISFRESLKIRLSILKPTREQLEVLFKKKNQN
;
A
#
# COMPACT_ATOMS: atom_id res chain seq x y z
N MET A 1 36.75 10.97 -40.17
CA MET A 1 36.63 12.15 -39.28
C MET A 1 35.16 12.50 -39.31
N LEU A 2 34.26 11.74 -38.67
CA LEU A 2 34.22 11.41 -37.23
C LEU A 2 34.35 12.67 -36.39
N GLU A 3 33.26 13.44 -36.36
CA GLU A 3 32.94 14.25 -35.20
C GLU A 3 31.58 13.75 -34.69
N ASP A 4 31.66 13.16 -33.51
CA ASP A 4 30.77 12.19 -32.90
C ASP A 4 29.41 12.74 -32.49
N GLU A 5 28.44 11.84 -32.56
CA GLU A 5 27.08 11.86 -32.03
C GLU A 5 27.03 12.07 -30.50
N ALA A 6 27.35 13.27 -30.01
CA ALA A 6 27.42 13.53 -28.57
C ALA A 6 26.76 14.86 -28.17
N ALA A 7 25.43 14.97 -28.32
CA ALA A 7 24.72 16.12 -27.73
C ALA A 7 23.21 15.93 -27.42
N ASP A 8 22.60 14.75 -27.58
CA ASP A 8 21.16 14.57 -27.26
C ASP A 8 20.91 14.05 -25.82
N SER A 9 21.97 13.98 -25.00
CA SER A 9 21.94 13.24 -23.75
C SER A 9 21.93 14.14 -22.51
N LEU A 10 21.11 15.19 -22.42
CA LEU A 10 20.88 15.86 -21.13
C LEU A 10 19.44 16.37 -20.98
N THR A 11 18.76 15.84 -19.95
CA THR A 11 17.41 16.16 -19.45
C THR A 11 16.21 15.63 -20.22
N GLU A 12 16.11 14.30 -20.35
CA GLU A 12 14.81 13.66 -20.58
C GLU A 12 13.85 14.07 -19.44
N ASN A 13 12.76 14.77 -19.78
CA ASN A 13 11.73 15.19 -18.83
C ASN A 13 11.29 13.96 -18.00
N LYS A 14 11.24 14.09 -16.67
CA LYS A 14 10.86 12.99 -15.74
C LYS A 14 9.56 12.31 -16.18
N GLU A 15 8.61 13.08 -16.71
CA GLU A 15 7.35 12.55 -17.25
C GLU A 15 7.57 11.71 -18.51
N ALA A 16 8.39 12.17 -19.46
CA ALA A 16 8.70 11.43 -20.68
C ALA A 16 9.39 10.10 -20.36
N ARG A 17 10.34 10.11 -19.43
CA ARG A 17 11.01 8.90 -18.93
C ARG A 17 10.03 7.95 -18.25
N ALA A 18 9.15 8.46 -17.39
CA ALA A 18 8.13 7.64 -16.72
C ALA A 18 7.17 6.98 -17.70
N LYS A 19 6.70 7.71 -18.73
CA LYS A 19 5.84 7.17 -19.79
C LYS A 19 6.53 6.05 -20.58
N LYS A 20 7.80 6.21 -20.90
CA LYS A 20 8.58 5.17 -21.60
C LYS A 20 8.74 3.92 -20.75
N LEU A 21 9.10 4.06 -19.47
CA LEU A 21 9.18 2.93 -18.54
C LEU A 21 7.83 2.22 -18.40
N TRP A 22 6.73 2.98 -18.30
CA TRP A 22 5.39 2.41 -18.20
C TRP A 22 5.00 1.61 -19.45
N GLN A 23 5.31 2.11 -20.65
CA GLN A 23 5.01 1.41 -21.91
C GLN A 23 5.81 0.12 -22.09
N MET A 24 7.00 0.04 -21.50
CA MET A 24 7.92 -1.09 -21.63
C MET A 24 7.79 -2.11 -20.50
N ALA A 25 6.96 -1.85 -19.48
CA ALA A 25 6.85 -2.73 -18.33
C ALA A 25 6.08 -4.01 -18.68
N ASP A 26 6.71 -5.17 -18.50
CA ASP A 26 6.04 -6.48 -18.65
C ASP A 26 5.10 -6.80 -17.47
N ALA A 27 5.34 -6.18 -16.32
CA ALA A 27 4.55 -6.36 -15.10
C ALA A 27 4.48 -5.05 -14.29
N VAL A 28 3.35 -4.86 -13.61
CA VAL A 28 3.12 -3.73 -12.71
C VAL A 28 2.64 -4.26 -11.37
N CYS A 29 3.30 -3.86 -10.28
CA CYS A 29 2.91 -4.17 -8.92
C CYS A 29 2.15 -2.99 -8.33
N PHE A 30 0.94 -3.25 -7.85
CA PHE A 30 0.16 -2.27 -7.11
C PHE A 30 0.17 -2.64 -5.64
N ASP A 31 0.40 -1.65 -4.79
CA ASP A 31 0.01 -1.75 -3.40
C ASP A 31 -1.53 -1.79 -3.29
N VAL A 32 -2.05 -2.35 -2.21
CA VAL A 32 -3.49 -2.53 -2.03
C VAL A 32 -4.06 -1.37 -1.23
N ASP A 33 -3.61 -1.24 0.01
CA ASP A 33 -4.08 -0.22 0.94
C ASP A 33 -3.62 1.16 0.46
N SER A 34 -4.51 2.15 0.51
CA SER A 34 -4.28 3.52 0.04
C SER A 34 -3.86 3.69 -1.44
N THR A 35 -3.87 2.62 -2.26
CA THR A 35 -3.57 2.67 -3.71
C THR A 35 -4.71 2.11 -4.55
N LEU A 36 -5.03 0.81 -4.42
CA LEU A 36 -6.21 0.21 -5.09
C LEU A 36 -7.48 0.41 -4.27
N CYS A 37 -7.36 0.44 -2.95
CA CYS A 37 -8.43 0.70 -2.00
C CYS A 37 -8.14 1.98 -1.24
N THR A 38 -9.17 2.78 -0.93
CA THR A 38 -9.01 4.01 -0.12
C THR A 38 -8.97 3.75 1.38
N CYS A 39 -9.11 2.50 1.81
CA CYS A 39 -9.15 2.11 3.20
C CYS A 39 -7.92 1.26 3.56
N GLU A 40 -7.51 1.37 4.81
CA GLU A 40 -6.58 0.42 5.45
C GLU A 40 -7.38 -0.79 5.95
N MET A 41 -7.20 -1.97 5.35
CA MET A 41 -8.05 -3.13 5.64
C MET A 41 -8.00 -3.55 7.13
N ILE A 42 -6.83 -3.45 7.77
CA ILE A 42 -6.68 -3.78 9.19
C ILE A 42 -7.49 -2.85 10.08
N ASP A 43 -7.56 -1.55 9.74
CA ASP A 43 -8.33 -0.58 10.52
C ASP A 43 -9.84 -0.79 10.34
N GLU A 44 -10.27 -1.17 9.14
CA GLU A 44 -11.65 -1.56 8.87
C GLU A 44 -12.06 -2.82 9.65
N PHE A 45 -11.18 -3.80 9.71
CA PHE A 45 -11.39 -4.99 10.54
C PHE A 45 -11.41 -4.64 12.04
N ALA A 46 -10.55 -3.71 12.48
CA ALA A 46 -10.55 -3.22 13.85
C ALA A 46 -11.84 -2.51 14.23
N LYS A 47 -12.40 -1.68 13.33
CA LYS A 47 -13.72 -1.05 13.53
C LYS A 47 -14.83 -2.08 13.67
N TYR A 48 -14.80 -3.16 12.90
CA TYR A 48 -15.76 -4.27 13.00
C TYR A 48 -15.68 -4.99 14.35
N LEU A 49 -14.47 -5.16 14.89
CA LEU A 49 -14.24 -5.76 16.22
C LEU A 49 -14.36 -4.78 17.39
N HIS A 50 -14.63 -3.49 17.12
CA HIS A 50 -14.66 -2.41 18.10
C HIS A 50 -13.30 -2.16 18.82
N CYS A 51 -12.18 -2.49 18.17
CA CYS A 51 -10.81 -2.27 18.65
C CYS A 51 -10.18 -1.03 18.00
N TYR A 52 -10.76 0.15 18.23
CA TYR A 52 -10.35 1.39 17.55
C TYR A 52 -8.91 1.82 17.85
N GLU A 53 -8.32 1.32 18.93
CA GLU A 53 -6.94 1.60 19.32
C GLU A 53 -5.88 1.10 18.33
N VAL A 54 -6.24 0.23 17.39
CA VAL A 54 -5.36 -0.30 16.34
C VAL A 54 -4.90 0.81 15.39
N VAL A 55 -5.76 1.81 15.13
CA VAL A 55 -5.53 2.88 14.14
C VAL A 55 -4.25 3.67 14.43
N ARG A 56 -3.98 4.00 15.70
CA ARG A 56 -2.77 4.75 16.09
C ARG A 56 -1.47 4.01 15.76
N PHE A 57 -1.51 2.67 15.78
CA PHE A 57 -0.34 1.86 15.41
C PHE A 57 -0.15 1.83 13.90
N THR A 58 -1.25 1.85 13.13
CA THR A 58 -1.20 2.03 11.67
C THR A 58 -0.59 3.40 11.33
N GLU A 59 -1.08 4.48 11.94
CA GLU A 59 -0.54 5.85 11.76
C GLU A 59 0.95 5.95 12.13
N GLY A 60 1.34 5.45 13.31
CA GLY A 60 2.76 5.44 13.72
C GLY A 60 3.66 4.60 12.81
N THR A 61 3.11 3.61 12.10
CA THR A 61 3.87 2.84 11.10
C THR A 61 4.08 3.64 9.82
N MET A 62 3.03 4.31 9.33
CA MET A 62 3.10 5.13 8.12
C MET A 62 4.01 6.36 8.30
N ASN A 63 4.06 6.91 9.52
CA ASN A 63 4.98 8.00 9.87
C ASN A 63 6.43 7.54 10.12
N GLY A 64 6.69 6.23 10.13
CA GLY A 64 8.02 5.67 10.39
C GLY A 64 8.45 5.66 11.86
N GLU A 65 7.53 5.89 12.79
CA GLU A 65 7.79 5.91 14.24
C GLU A 65 7.93 4.49 14.81
N ILE A 66 7.20 3.53 14.23
CA ILE A 66 7.21 2.12 14.64
C ILE A 66 7.56 1.26 13.42
N SER A 67 8.43 0.26 13.61
CA SER A 67 8.73 -0.70 12.55
C SER A 67 7.48 -1.48 12.13
N PHE A 68 7.35 -1.77 10.83
CA PHE A 68 6.23 -2.55 10.29
C PHE A 68 6.01 -3.86 11.05
N ARG A 69 7.09 -4.60 11.34
CA ARG A 69 7.02 -5.90 12.02
C ARG A 69 6.47 -5.78 13.45
N GLU A 70 6.92 -4.77 14.19
CA GLU A 70 6.47 -4.55 15.56
C GLU A 70 5.01 -4.08 15.58
N SER A 71 4.67 -3.11 14.72
CA SER A 71 3.29 -2.65 14.57
C SER A 71 2.34 -3.79 14.19
N LEU A 72 2.70 -4.61 13.20
CA LEU A 72 1.88 -5.75 12.79
C LEU A 72 1.65 -6.73 13.94
N LYS A 73 2.70 -7.02 14.72
CA LYS A 73 2.60 -7.91 15.89
C LYS A 73 1.66 -7.34 16.95
N ILE A 74 1.78 -6.05 17.27
CA ILE A 74 0.90 -5.37 18.23
C ILE A 74 -0.55 -5.41 17.74
N ARG A 75 -0.81 -5.00 16.49
CA ARG A 75 -2.15 -4.97 15.91
C ARG A 75 -2.80 -6.35 15.89
N LEU A 76 -2.07 -7.40 15.48
CA LEU A 76 -2.60 -8.77 15.50
C LEU A 76 -2.84 -9.29 16.92
N SER A 77 -2.01 -8.92 17.90
CA SER A 77 -2.20 -9.31 19.30
C SER A 77 -3.44 -8.71 19.96
N ILE A 78 -3.83 -7.51 19.50
CA ILE A 78 -5.06 -6.82 19.93
C ILE A 78 -6.26 -7.45 19.23
N LEU A 79 -6.21 -7.55 17.90
CA LEU A 79 -7.34 -7.99 17.08
C LEU A 79 -7.70 -9.47 17.28
N LYS A 80 -6.69 -10.34 17.46
CA LYS A 80 -6.85 -11.80 17.55
C LYS A 80 -7.86 -12.34 16.52
N PRO A 81 -7.64 -12.08 15.21
CA PRO A 81 -8.61 -12.41 14.17
C PRO A 81 -8.89 -13.90 14.11
N THR A 82 -10.17 -14.27 13.94
CA THR A 82 -10.55 -15.61 13.45
C THR A 82 -10.96 -15.56 11.99
N ARG A 83 -10.90 -16.73 11.34
CA ARG A 83 -11.28 -16.84 9.92
C ARG A 83 -12.76 -16.52 9.71
N GLU A 84 -13.62 -16.97 10.62
CA GLU A 84 -15.06 -16.72 10.56
C GLU A 84 -15.37 -15.22 10.64
N GLN A 85 -14.67 -14.46 11.49
CA GLN A 85 -14.84 -13.01 11.59
C GLN A 85 -14.53 -12.30 10.27
N LEU A 86 -13.43 -12.70 9.61
CA LEU A 86 -13.05 -12.17 8.30
C LEU A 86 -14.09 -12.50 7.23
N GLU A 87 -14.54 -13.75 7.16
CA GLU A 87 -15.56 -14.18 6.19
C GLU A 87 -16.88 -13.42 6.37
N VAL A 88 -17.30 -13.15 7.61
CA VAL A 88 -18.50 -12.34 7.88
C VAL A 88 -18.31 -10.89 7.45
N LEU A 89 -17.14 -10.29 7.72
CA LEU A 89 -16.85 -8.92 7.28
C LEU A 89 -16.91 -8.79 5.75
N PHE A 90 -16.28 -9.73 5.02
CA PHE A 90 -16.29 -9.73 3.55
C PHE A 90 -17.71 -9.87 2.99
N LYS A 91 -18.55 -10.74 3.58
CA LYS A 91 -19.96 -10.86 3.18
C LYS A 91 -20.74 -9.56 3.41
N LYS A 92 -20.51 -8.87 4.53
CA LYS A 92 -21.15 -7.57 4.81
C LYS A 92 -20.73 -6.48 3.82
N LYS A 93 -19.43 -6.39 3.47
CA LYS A 93 -18.95 -5.38 2.51
C LYS A 93 -19.43 -5.64 1.07
N ASN A 94 -19.68 -6.89 0.68
CA ASN A 94 -20.15 -7.24 -0.67
C ASN A 94 -21.69 -7.10 -0.87
N GLN A 95 -22.43 -6.71 0.17
CA GLN A 95 -23.89 -6.55 0.13
C GLN A 95 -24.35 -5.08 0.11
N ASN A 96 -23.39 -4.14 0.13
CA ASN A 96 -23.61 -2.70 -0.02
C ASN A 96 -23.06 -2.21 -1.35
#